data_AF-A0A7X8AG43-F1
#
_entry.id   AF-A0A7X8AG43-F1
#
_cell.length_a   1.000
_cell.length_b   1.000
_cell.length_c   1.000
_cell.angle_alpha   90.00
_cell.angle_beta   90.00
_cell.angle_gamma   90.00
#
_symmetry.space_group_name_H-M   'P 1'
#
loop_
_entity.id
_entity.type
_entity.pdbx_description
1 polymer ?
#
loop_
_entity_poly.entity_id
_entity_poly.type
_entity_poly.pdbx_seq_one_letter_code
_entity_poly.pdbx_strand_id
1 'polypeptide(L)'
;MALVGDIKSFKLNSLLQLITMEGKSGALKIDDGERQARCYFQAGRLYHCAIAKLTGSAAFFELLIWEEGEFMFDERGRIDLRTIYEPIDSLLIQGSRLLEEWKVIKSQGFFEDEVFEVQNNIQEASSDFTMKPDDWKTLRLVDGKLNARQIAEKSGLGYLSTYRILFALKSAGIITSLKYKLIDLTLIPQPHRGQSLFVPKNRIASPKVGVETAMQDLVYQQIDGRITLERITAKLNLDQKRISIVVTQLYRQGLISLVDAKGNNVPLEKASIGDSK
;
A
#
# COMPACT_ATOMS: atom_id res chain seq x y z
N MET A 1 22.63 24.41 -7.55
CA MET A 1 21.25 24.90 -7.25
C MET A 1 20.40 23.69 -6.89
N ALA A 2 19.35 23.81 -6.07
CA ALA A 2 18.49 22.67 -5.79
C ALA A 2 17.47 22.49 -6.91
N LEU A 3 17.36 21.28 -7.49
CA LEU A 3 16.31 20.94 -8.43
C LEU A 3 15.09 20.48 -7.62
N VAL A 4 13.93 21.12 -7.77
CA VAL A 4 12.70 20.79 -7.01
C VAL A 4 11.55 20.62 -7.98
N GLY A 5 10.64 19.69 -7.68
CA GLY A 5 9.44 19.44 -8.47
C GLY A 5 8.64 18.27 -7.93
N ASP A 6 7.74 17.76 -8.77
CA ASP A 6 6.85 16.64 -8.43
C ASP A 6 6.97 15.51 -9.47
N ILE A 7 6.99 14.26 -9.01
CA ILE A 7 7.19 13.06 -9.83
C ILE A 7 6.06 12.84 -10.85
N LYS A 8 4.84 13.23 -10.53
CA LYS A 8 3.68 13.11 -11.42
C LYS A 8 3.85 14.03 -12.63
N SER A 9 4.36 15.24 -12.39
CA SER A 9 4.65 16.20 -13.46
C SER A 9 5.92 15.87 -14.25
N PHE A 10 6.95 15.40 -13.54
CA PHE A 10 8.27 15.13 -14.09
C PHE A 10 8.62 13.68 -13.78
N LYS A 11 8.28 12.79 -14.72
CA LYS A 11 8.48 11.33 -14.62
C LYS A 11 9.83 11.01 -13.99
N LEU A 12 9.82 10.21 -12.92
CA LEU A 12 11.02 9.85 -12.15
C LEU A 12 12.19 9.39 -13.03
N ASN A 13 11.92 8.59 -14.08
CA ASN A 13 12.96 8.11 -15.00
C ASN A 13 13.69 9.27 -15.71
N SER A 14 12.97 10.32 -16.12
CA SER A 14 13.56 11.48 -16.77
C SER A 14 14.45 12.27 -15.81
N LEU A 15 14.07 12.37 -14.54
CA LEU A 15 14.92 12.96 -13.49
C LEU A 15 16.20 12.18 -13.25
N LEU A 16 16.09 10.86 -13.14
CA LEU A 16 17.23 9.97 -12.96
C LEU A 16 18.19 10.06 -14.16
N GLN A 17 17.65 10.07 -15.39
CA GLN A 17 18.43 10.25 -16.61
C GLN A 17 19.13 11.61 -16.65
N LEU A 18 18.43 12.70 -16.31
CA LEU A 18 19.02 14.04 -16.27
C LEU A 18 20.21 14.12 -15.32
N ILE A 19 20.05 13.64 -14.08
CA ILE A 19 21.12 13.61 -13.07
C ILE A 19 22.34 12.81 -13.58
N THR A 20 22.07 11.69 -14.26
CA THR A 20 23.10 10.80 -14.80
C THR A 20 23.85 11.43 -15.96
N MET A 21 23.13 11.99 -16.94
CA MET A 21 23.70 12.60 -18.14
C MET A 21 24.50 13.86 -17.84
N GLU A 22 24.04 14.68 -16.90
CA GLU A 22 24.76 15.87 -16.45
C GLU A 22 25.93 15.55 -15.50
N GLY A 23 26.12 14.29 -15.10
CA GLY A 23 27.18 13.89 -14.18
C GLY A 23 27.03 14.48 -12.78
N LYS A 24 25.80 14.80 -12.35
CA LYS A 24 25.55 15.48 -11.07
C LYS A 24 25.93 14.61 -9.87
N SER A 25 26.38 15.27 -8.80
CA SER A 25 26.68 14.66 -7.51
C SER A 25 25.84 15.32 -6.43
N GLY A 26 25.20 14.52 -5.57
CA GLY A 26 24.24 15.04 -4.60
C GLY A 26 23.30 13.98 -4.05
N ALA A 27 22.32 14.41 -3.27
CA ALA A 27 21.25 13.57 -2.75
C ALA A 27 19.91 13.96 -3.37
N LEU A 28 19.27 13.02 -4.04
CA LEU A 28 17.87 13.08 -4.43
C LEU A 28 17.01 12.64 -3.24
N LYS A 29 16.16 13.53 -2.74
CA LYS A 29 15.16 13.25 -1.71
C LYS A 29 13.79 13.27 -2.36
N ILE A 30 12.95 12.29 -2.04
CA ILE A 30 11.57 12.20 -2.52
C ILE A 30 10.66 11.92 -1.32
N ASP A 31 9.52 12.60 -1.25
CA ASP A 31 8.53 12.46 -0.19
C ASP A 31 7.13 12.35 -0.82
N ASP A 32 6.41 11.26 -0.54
CA ASP A 32 5.02 11.05 -1.00
C ASP A 32 3.97 11.42 0.07
N GLY A 33 4.40 12.04 1.18
CA GLY A 33 3.59 12.42 2.34
C GLY A 33 3.57 11.38 3.45
N GLU A 34 3.81 10.10 3.13
CA GLU A 34 3.84 9.00 4.11
C GLU A 34 5.21 8.33 4.20
N ARG A 35 5.94 8.30 3.10
CA ARG A 35 7.24 7.64 2.93
C ARG A 35 8.24 8.63 2.41
N GLN A 36 9.50 8.45 2.83
CA GLN A 36 10.63 9.22 2.35
C GLN A 36 11.68 8.31 1.72
N ALA A 37 12.15 8.72 0.54
CA ALA A 37 13.23 8.07 -0.17
C ALA A 37 14.44 9.00 -0.29
N ARG A 38 15.64 8.42 -0.20
CA ARG A 38 16.91 9.14 -0.41
C ARG A 38 17.81 8.33 -1.31
N CYS A 39 18.12 8.85 -2.49
CA CYS A 39 19.11 8.27 -3.39
C CYS A 39 20.31 9.22 -3.52
N TYR A 40 21.53 8.69 -3.47
CA TYR A 40 22.76 9.46 -3.52
C TYR A 40 23.52 9.17 -4.80
N PHE A 41 24.00 10.25 -5.42
CA PHE A 41 24.68 10.24 -6.71
C PHE A 41 26.08 10.83 -6.59
N GLN A 42 27.03 10.25 -7.33
CA GLN A 42 28.38 10.76 -7.46
C GLN A 42 28.83 10.62 -8.92
N ALA A 43 29.16 11.75 -9.54
CA ALA A 43 29.50 11.87 -10.96
C ALA A 43 28.47 11.17 -11.86
N GLY A 44 27.18 11.41 -11.61
CA GLY A 44 26.06 10.79 -12.35
C GLY A 44 25.77 9.33 -12.00
N ARG A 45 26.58 8.67 -11.15
CA ARG A 45 26.37 7.27 -10.77
C ARG A 45 25.55 7.18 -9.48
N LEU A 46 24.57 6.29 -9.45
CA LEU A 46 23.79 5.96 -8.25
C LEU A 46 24.63 5.11 -7.28
N TYR A 47 24.94 5.63 -6.10
CA TYR A 47 25.80 4.97 -5.10
C TYR A 47 25.01 4.25 -4.02
N HIS A 48 23.92 4.86 -3.58
CA HIS A 48 23.10 4.36 -2.50
C HIS A 48 21.66 4.82 -2.71
N CYS A 49 20.70 4.00 -2.32
CA CYS A 49 19.34 4.45 -2.12
C CYS A 49 18.75 3.82 -0.86
N ALA A 50 17.86 4.53 -0.18
CA ALA A 50 17.23 4.08 1.05
C ALA A 50 15.78 4.54 1.13
N ILE A 51 14.91 3.63 1.57
CA ILE A 51 13.48 3.87 1.88
C ILE A 51 13.15 3.06 3.13
N ALA A 52 12.80 3.73 4.22
CA ALA A 52 12.54 3.07 5.51
C ALA A 52 13.67 2.07 5.90
N LYS A 53 13.39 0.76 5.87
CA LYS A 53 14.35 -0.32 6.18
C LYS A 53 15.07 -0.86 4.94
N LEU A 54 14.66 -0.48 3.74
CA LEU A 54 15.27 -0.92 2.49
C LEU A 54 16.50 -0.09 2.17
N THR A 55 17.51 -0.74 1.61
CA THR A 55 18.73 -0.10 1.10
C THR A 55 19.14 -0.68 -0.24
N GLY A 56 19.94 0.07 -1.00
CA GLY A 56 20.51 -0.37 -2.26
C GLY A 56 19.47 -0.56 -3.37
N SER A 57 19.70 -1.53 -4.24
CA SER A 57 18.86 -1.76 -5.42
C SER A 57 17.41 -2.07 -5.06
N ALA A 58 17.15 -2.73 -3.92
CA ALA A 58 15.80 -2.98 -3.43
C ALA A 58 15.03 -1.69 -3.12
N ALA A 59 15.66 -0.73 -2.44
CA ALA A 59 15.07 0.58 -2.18
C ALA A 59 14.87 1.38 -3.47
N PHE A 60 15.80 1.26 -4.43
CA PHE A 60 15.66 1.89 -5.73
C PHE A 60 14.47 1.32 -6.52
N PHE A 61 14.28 0.01 -6.54
CA PHE A 61 13.13 -0.61 -7.22
C PHE A 61 11.80 -0.27 -6.56
N GLU A 62 11.77 -0.20 -5.22
CA GLU A 62 10.63 0.31 -4.46
C GLU A 62 10.30 1.76 -4.83
N LEU A 63 11.30 2.61 -5.05
CA LEU A 63 11.08 4.00 -5.48
C LEU A 63 10.42 4.09 -6.86
N LEU A 64 10.76 3.17 -7.77
CA LEU A 64 10.23 3.22 -9.15
C LEU A 64 8.72 3.03 -9.22
N ILE A 65 8.11 2.36 -8.23
CA ILE A 65 6.66 2.14 -8.18
C ILE A 65 5.89 3.31 -7.54
N TRP A 66 6.58 4.38 -7.10
CA TRP A 66 5.92 5.58 -6.58
C TRP A 66 5.28 6.36 -7.74
N GLU A 67 3.98 6.62 -7.62
CA GLU A 67 3.20 7.31 -8.64
C GLU A 67 3.18 8.83 -8.44
N GLU A 68 3.38 9.29 -7.21
CA GLU A 68 3.33 10.69 -6.79
C GLU A 68 4.43 10.97 -5.76
N GLY A 69 4.83 12.24 -5.61
CA GLY A 69 5.78 12.66 -4.60
C GLY A 69 6.58 13.89 -4.99
N GLU A 70 6.86 14.74 -4.00
CA GLU A 70 7.72 15.91 -4.15
C GLU A 70 9.18 15.48 -4.10
N PHE A 71 9.99 15.95 -5.05
CA PHE A 71 11.41 15.67 -5.09
C PHE A 71 12.25 16.94 -4.88
N MET A 72 13.43 16.74 -4.28
CA MET A 72 14.47 17.75 -4.17
C MET A 72 15.84 17.11 -4.40
N PHE A 73 16.62 17.65 -5.32
CA PHE A 73 18.03 17.29 -5.51
C PHE A 73 18.93 18.30 -4.81
N ASP A 74 19.66 17.85 -3.80
CA ASP A 74 20.63 18.64 -3.04
C ASP A 74 22.06 18.27 -3.46
N GLU A 75 22.72 19.15 -4.21
CA GLU A 75 24.10 18.98 -4.68
C GLU A 75 25.14 18.89 -3.53
N ARG A 76 24.77 19.31 -2.31
CA ARG A 76 25.62 19.19 -1.11
C ARG A 76 25.50 17.83 -0.44
N GLY A 77 24.50 17.03 -0.82
CA GLY A 77 24.30 15.69 -0.29
C GLY A 77 25.51 14.79 -0.57
N ARG A 78 26.07 14.20 0.48
CA ARG A 78 27.19 13.25 0.40
C ARG A 78 26.87 12.02 1.23
N ILE A 79 27.45 10.89 0.82
CA ILE A 79 27.41 9.63 1.55
C ILE A 79 28.69 8.85 1.23
N ASP A 80 29.28 8.24 2.25
CA ASP A 80 30.47 7.40 2.07
C ASP A 80 30.13 5.92 1.89
N LEU A 81 28.87 5.55 2.15
CA LEU A 81 28.33 4.22 1.94
C LEU A 81 27.92 4.03 0.48
N ARG A 82 28.47 2.99 -0.15
CA ARG A 82 28.03 2.50 -1.45
C ARG A 82 27.35 1.15 -1.30
N THR A 83 26.11 1.05 -1.74
CA THR A 83 25.33 -0.20 -1.75
C THR A 83 24.86 -0.60 -3.14
N ILE A 84 25.07 0.27 -4.13
CA ILE A 84 24.70 0.04 -5.52
C ILE A 84 25.96 0.10 -6.37
N TYR A 85 26.22 -0.99 -7.08
CA TYR A 85 27.41 -1.14 -7.91
C TYR A 85 27.05 -1.19 -9.40
N GLU A 86 25.85 -1.64 -9.73
CA GLU A 86 25.33 -1.66 -11.09
C GLU A 86 25.14 -0.24 -11.68
N PRO A 87 25.35 -0.06 -12.99
CA PRO A 87 24.95 1.16 -13.69
C PRO A 87 23.44 1.40 -13.60
N ILE A 88 23.04 2.66 -13.49
CA ILE A 88 21.63 3.03 -13.37
C ILE A 88 20.80 2.57 -14.57
N ASP A 89 21.34 2.56 -15.78
CA ASP A 89 20.64 2.07 -16.98
C ASP A 89 20.24 0.59 -16.84
N SER A 90 21.12 -0.23 -16.25
CA SER A 90 20.81 -1.65 -15.97
C SER A 90 19.69 -1.77 -14.95
N LEU A 91 19.73 -0.95 -13.90
CA LEU A 91 18.67 -0.91 -12.88
C LEU A 91 17.34 -0.42 -13.46
N LEU A 92 17.35 0.56 -14.36
CA LEU A 92 16.14 1.04 -15.03
C LEU A 92 15.53 -0.02 -15.94
N ILE A 93 16.36 -0.80 -16.65
CA ILE A 93 15.88 -1.94 -17.45
C ILE A 93 15.22 -3.00 -16.55
N GLN A 94 15.88 -3.39 -15.46
CA GLN A 94 15.30 -4.32 -14.48
C GLN A 94 14.00 -3.76 -13.87
N GLY A 95 14.03 -2.48 -13.49
CA GLY A 95 12.91 -1.74 -12.92
C GLY A 95 11.70 -1.66 -13.85
N SER A 96 11.90 -1.54 -15.15
CA SER A 96 10.79 -1.54 -16.11
C SER A 96 9.98 -2.84 -16.08
N ARG A 97 10.64 -3.99 -15.91
CA ARG A 97 9.97 -5.30 -15.77
C ARG A 97 9.18 -5.37 -14.47
N LEU A 98 9.75 -4.84 -13.39
CA LEU A 98 9.10 -4.77 -12.08
C LEU A 98 7.88 -3.85 -12.11
N LEU A 99 7.93 -2.75 -12.86
CA LEU A 99 6.79 -1.85 -13.06
C LEU A 99 5.66 -2.51 -13.82
N GLU A 100 5.96 -3.29 -14.87
CA GLU A 100 4.94 -4.07 -15.57
C GLU A 100 4.32 -5.14 -14.67
N GLU A 101 5.14 -5.86 -13.88
CA GLU A 101 4.65 -6.82 -12.89
C GLU A 101 3.74 -6.13 -11.85
N TRP A 102 4.16 -4.98 -11.34
CA TRP A 102 3.38 -4.18 -10.39
C TRP A 102 2.03 -3.73 -10.97
N LYS A 103 2.00 -3.30 -12.25
CA LYS A 103 0.75 -2.96 -12.95
C LYS A 103 -0.18 -4.16 -13.07
N VAL A 104 0.35 -5.34 -13.38
CA VAL A 104 -0.44 -6.59 -13.45
C VAL A 104 -1.00 -6.95 -12.08
N ILE A 105 -0.21 -6.87 -11.02
CA ILE A 105 -0.68 -7.12 -9.65
C ILE A 105 -1.82 -6.16 -9.29
N LYS A 106 -1.62 -4.85 -9.52
CA LYS A 106 -2.66 -3.83 -9.27
C LYS A 106 -3.92 -4.07 -10.10
N SER A 107 -3.80 -4.44 -11.38
CA SER A 107 -4.95 -4.65 -12.28
C SER A 107 -5.77 -5.90 -11.94
N GLN A 108 -5.15 -6.92 -11.32
CA GLN A 108 -5.87 -8.07 -10.75
C GLN A 108 -6.58 -7.76 -9.42
N GLY A 109 -6.62 -6.48 -9.04
CA GLY A 109 -7.37 -5.99 -7.88
C GLY A 109 -6.70 -6.32 -6.55
N PHE A 110 -5.37 -6.51 -6.54
CA PHE A 110 -4.58 -6.48 -5.31
C PHE A 110 -4.42 -5.03 -4.86
N PHE A 111 -5.28 -4.62 -3.94
CA PHE A 111 -5.30 -3.28 -3.39
C PHE A 111 -4.61 -3.23 -2.03
N GLU A 112 -4.21 -2.02 -1.62
CA GLU A 112 -3.51 -1.82 -0.35
C GLU A 112 -4.29 -2.26 0.88
N ASP A 113 -5.61 -2.11 0.80
CA ASP A 113 -6.52 -2.46 1.87
C ASP A 113 -6.88 -3.96 1.87
N GLU A 114 -6.47 -4.77 0.89
CA GLU A 114 -6.92 -6.17 0.80
C GLU A 114 -6.40 -6.99 1.98
N VAL A 115 -7.30 -7.71 2.64
CA VAL A 115 -6.99 -8.60 3.78
C VAL A 115 -7.01 -10.04 3.29
N PHE A 116 -6.01 -10.81 3.69
CA PHE A 116 -5.86 -12.20 3.30
C PHE A 116 -6.03 -13.13 4.51
N GLU A 117 -6.52 -14.33 4.24
CA GLU A 117 -6.54 -15.43 5.19
C GLU A 117 -5.82 -16.65 4.59
N VAL A 118 -5.21 -17.44 5.47
CA VAL A 118 -4.55 -18.71 5.07
C VAL A 118 -5.63 -19.77 4.86
N GLN A 119 -5.56 -20.51 3.75
CA GLN A 119 -6.50 -21.58 3.49
C GLN A 119 -6.24 -22.80 4.38
N ASN A 120 -7.30 -23.50 4.78
CA ASN A 120 -7.20 -24.68 5.65
C ASN A 120 -6.61 -25.92 4.94
N ASN A 121 -6.68 -25.98 3.61
CA ASN A 121 -6.17 -27.10 2.80
C ASN A 121 -4.89 -26.70 2.04
N ILE A 122 -3.81 -26.45 2.77
CA ILE A 122 -2.51 -26.09 2.16
C ILE A 122 -1.87 -27.31 1.48
N GLN A 123 -2.21 -28.55 1.87
CA GLN A 123 -1.49 -29.76 1.45
C GLN A 123 -1.61 -30.05 -0.06
N GLU A 124 -2.77 -29.78 -0.67
CA GLU A 124 -2.95 -29.92 -2.14
C GLU A 124 -2.42 -28.70 -2.91
N ALA A 125 -2.45 -27.52 -2.30
CA ALA A 125 -2.02 -26.25 -2.89
C ALA A 125 -0.48 -26.05 -2.89
N SER A 126 0.23 -26.74 -1.99
CA SER A 126 1.67 -26.52 -1.74
C SER A 126 2.61 -27.56 -2.36
N SER A 127 2.10 -28.58 -3.06
CA SER A 127 2.95 -29.65 -3.63
C SER A 127 4.01 -29.13 -4.60
N ASP A 128 3.72 -28.04 -5.32
CA ASP A 128 4.61 -27.44 -6.32
C ASP A 128 5.18 -26.06 -5.93
N PHE A 129 4.82 -25.53 -4.74
CA PHE A 129 5.23 -24.19 -4.32
C PHE A 129 6.45 -24.22 -3.38
N THR A 130 7.63 -23.86 -3.90
CA THR A 130 8.85 -23.76 -3.08
C THR A 130 8.90 -22.43 -2.32
N MET A 131 8.63 -22.47 -1.01
CA MET A 131 8.68 -21.28 -0.15
C MET A 131 10.11 -20.86 0.20
N LYS A 132 10.40 -19.57 -0.04
CA LYS A 132 11.62 -18.89 0.40
C LYS A 132 11.44 -18.29 1.80
N PRO A 133 12.53 -17.87 2.48
CA PRO A 133 12.44 -17.24 3.80
C PRO A 133 11.49 -16.03 3.85
N ASP A 134 11.50 -15.20 2.81
CA ASP A 134 10.63 -14.02 2.72
C ASP A 134 9.15 -14.40 2.49
N ASP A 135 8.89 -15.53 1.83
CA ASP A 135 7.55 -16.07 1.64
C ASP A 135 6.96 -16.49 2.99
N TRP A 136 7.73 -17.25 3.78
CA TRP A 136 7.35 -17.64 5.14
C TRP A 136 7.15 -16.44 6.05
N LYS A 137 8.04 -15.44 5.96
CA LYS A 137 7.95 -14.21 6.75
C LYS A 137 6.65 -13.46 6.45
N THR A 138 6.29 -13.36 5.17
CA THR A 138 5.07 -12.70 4.72
C THR A 138 3.84 -13.51 5.12
N LEU A 139 3.83 -14.83 4.87
CA LEU A 139 2.73 -15.72 5.20
C LEU A 139 2.40 -15.71 6.69
N ARG A 140 3.42 -15.64 7.57
CA ARG A 140 3.21 -15.57 9.03
C ARG A 140 2.46 -14.30 9.47
N LEU A 141 2.51 -13.23 8.68
CA LEU A 141 1.77 -11.99 8.95
C LEU A 141 0.34 -12.04 8.40
N VAL A 142 -0.02 -13.06 7.61
CA VAL A 142 -1.38 -13.26 7.12
C VAL A 142 -2.22 -13.86 8.24
N ASP A 143 -2.88 -13.00 9.02
CA ASP A 143 -3.66 -13.36 10.21
C ASP A 143 -5.18 -13.18 10.03
N GLY A 144 -5.62 -12.89 8.80
CA GLY A 144 -7.01 -12.57 8.53
C GLY A 144 -7.43 -11.19 9.03
N LYS A 145 -6.53 -10.33 9.53
CA LYS A 145 -6.83 -8.97 10.03
C LYS A 145 -5.99 -7.89 9.35
N LEU A 146 -4.69 -8.13 9.20
CA LEU A 146 -3.76 -7.21 8.56
C LEU A 146 -4.01 -7.14 7.06
N ASN A 147 -4.01 -5.92 6.53
CA ASN A 147 -4.10 -5.70 5.10
C ASN A 147 -2.73 -5.78 4.40
N ALA A 148 -2.75 -5.85 3.07
CA ALA A 148 -1.55 -5.98 2.23
C ALA A 148 -0.48 -4.91 2.56
N ARG A 149 -0.92 -3.66 2.77
CA ARG A 149 -0.04 -2.55 3.15
C ARG A 149 0.62 -2.76 4.52
N GLN A 150 -0.16 -3.10 5.54
CA GLN A 150 0.36 -3.36 6.89
C GLN A 150 1.29 -4.56 6.92
N ILE A 151 0.99 -5.60 6.13
CA ILE A 151 1.88 -6.74 5.95
C ILE A 151 3.22 -6.26 5.36
N ALA A 152 3.21 -5.38 4.34
CA ALA A 152 4.44 -4.85 3.75
C ALA A 152 5.27 -4.01 4.73
N GLU A 153 4.61 -3.17 5.53
CA GLU A 153 5.26 -2.36 6.55
C GLU A 153 5.87 -3.23 7.67
N LYS A 154 5.14 -4.24 8.14
CA LYS A 154 5.59 -5.15 9.20
C LYS A 154 6.64 -6.15 8.72
N SER A 155 6.54 -6.62 7.46
CA SER A 155 7.53 -7.53 6.88
C SER A 155 8.88 -6.83 6.70
N GLY A 156 8.88 -5.51 6.45
CA GLY A 156 10.07 -4.74 6.14
C GLY A 156 10.72 -5.10 4.81
N LEU A 157 10.01 -5.84 3.95
CA LEU A 157 10.49 -6.28 2.62
C LEU A 157 10.21 -5.25 1.52
N GLY A 158 9.44 -4.21 1.82
CA GLY A 158 8.91 -3.25 0.83
C GLY A 158 7.57 -3.70 0.26
N TYR A 159 6.85 -2.75 -0.34
CA TYR A 159 5.58 -2.98 -1.01
C TYR A 159 5.78 -3.87 -2.23
N LEU A 160 6.81 -3.60 -3.05
CA LEU A 160 7.04 -4.37 -4.27
C LEU A 160 7.24 -5.86 -3.95
N SER A 161 8.19 -6.19 -3.06
CA SER A 161 8.48 -7.58 -2.71
C SER A 161 7.28 -8.25 -2.01
N THR A 162 6.67 -7.56 -1.05
CA THR A 162 5.57 -8.16 -0.28
C THR A 162 4.36 -8.47 -1.15
N TYR A 163 3.96 -7.58 -2.06
CA TYR A 163 2.79 -7.80 -2.90
C TYR A 163 3.04 -8.91 -3.92
N ARG A 164 4.26 -9.04 -4.43
CA ARG A 164 4.64 -10.16 -5.30
C ARG A 164 4.51 -11.49 -4.56
N ILE A 165 4.94 -11.55 -3.30
CA ILE A 165 4.80 -12.73 -2.45
C ILE A 165 3.33 -13.03 -2.19
N LEU A 166 2.54 -12.04 -1.75
CA LEU A 166 1.10 -12.22 -1.52
C LEU A 166 0.38 -12.68 -2.81
N PHE A 167 0.75 -12.13 -3.95
CA PHE A 167 0.24 -12.53 -5.26
C PHE A 167 0.56 -13.99 -5.58
N ALA A 168 1.82 -14.40 -5.38
CA ALA A 168 2.27 -15.77 -5.62
C ALA A 168 1.56 -16.75 -4.67
N LEU A 169 1.47 -16.43 -3.38
CA LEU A 169 0.77 -17.24 -2.37
C LEU A 169 -0.73 -17.40 -2.72
N LYS A 170 -1.39 -16.34 -3.19
CA LYS A 170 -2.79 -16.40 -3.59
C LYS A 170 -2.98 -17.21 -4.87
N SER A 171 -2.10 -17.03 -5.85
CA SER A 171 -2.13 -17.78 -7.11
C SER A 171 -1.89 -19.27 -6.88
N ALA A 172 -1.07 -19.62 -5.89
CA ALA A 172 -0.86 -20.99 -5.44
C ALA A 172 -2.01 -21.54 -4.58
N GLY A 173 -3.03 -20.73 -4.24
CA GLY A 173 -4.14 -21.15 -3.38
C GLY A 173 -3.79 -21.29 -1.89
N ILE A 174 -2.62 -20.81 -1.45
CA ILE A 174 -2.20 -20.86 -0.04
C ILE A 174 -2.95 -19.82 0.80
N ILE A 175 -3.21 -18.65 0.22
CA ILE A 175 -4.02 -17.59 0.82
C ILE A 175 -5.20 -17.25 -0.07
N THR A 176 -6.24 -16.66 0.50
CA THR A 176 -7.37 -16.10 -0.24
C THR A 176 -7.73 -14.72 0.26
N SER A 177 -8.33 -13.91 -0.60
CA SER A 177 -8.87 -12.61 -0.21
C SER A 177 -10.15 -12.79 0.58
N LEU A 178 -10.26 -12.15 1.74
CA LEU A 178 -11.50 -12.08 2.49
C LEU A 178 -12.53 -11.28 1.69
N LYS A 179 -13.63 -11.93 1.30
CA LYS A 179 -14.76 -11.33 0.58
C LYS A 179 -15.99 -11.29 1.47
N TYR A 180 -16.54 -10.09 1.68
CA TYR A 180 -17.82 -9.91 2.35
C TYR A 180 -18.83 -9.31 1.38
N LYS A 181 -20.01 -9.92 1.28
CA LYS A 181 -21.09 -9.41 0.45
C LYS A 181 -21.92 -8.43 1.28
N LEU A 182 -21.43 -7.20 1.38
CA LEU A 182 -22.08 -6.15 2.16
C LEU A 182 -23.09 -5.41 1.27
N ILE A 183 -24.39 -5.69 1.44
CA ILE A 183 -25.51 -5.13 0.66
C ILE A 183 -26.58 -4.62 1.62
N ASP A 184 -27.18 -3.48 1.31
CA ASP A 184 -28.29 -2.87 2.08
C ASP A 184 -28.00 -2.62 3.56
N LEU A 185 -26.72 -2.41 3.90
CA LEU A 185 -26.30 -2.09 5.27
C LEU A 185 -26.13 -0.58 5.45
N THR A 186 -26.58 -0.10 6.61
CA THR A 186 -26.30 1.23 7.12
C THR A 186 -25.07 1.17 8.02
N LEU A 187 -24.10 2.06 7.79
CA LEU A 187 -22.92 2.16 8.64
C LEU A 187 -23.21 3.09 9.80
N ILE A 188 -23.02 2.60 11.03
CA ILE A 188 -23.15 3.42 12.24
C ILE A 188 -21.75 3.65 12.82
N PRO A 189 -21.32 4.91 13.01
CA PRO A 189 -20.03 5.20 13.62
C PRO A 189 -20.08 4.84 15.10
N GLN A 190 -19.08 4.12 15.58
CA GLN A 190 -18.95 3.74 16.99
C GLN A 190 -18.03 4.73 17.71
N PRO A 191 -18.38 5.17 18.93
CA PRO A 191 -17.53 6.07 19.71
C PRO A 191 -16.24 5.34 20.06
N HIS A 192 -15.14 5.77 19.44
CA HIS A 192 -13.82 5.23 19.74
C HIS A 192 -13.24 5.91 20.97
N ARG A 193 -12.86 5.12 21.99
CA ARG A 193 -12.19 5.63 23.19
C ARG A 193 -10.76 6.05 22.86
N GLY A 194 -10.57 7.35 22.65
CA GLY A 194 -9.27 8.02 22.74
C GLY A 194 -8.82 8.70 21.46
N GLN A 195 -9.34 9.89 21.18
CA GLN A 195 -8.59 11.11 20.82
C GLN A 195 -9.55 12.29 20.59
N SER A 196 -9.08 13.48 20.96
CA SER A 196 -9.86 14.71 21.16
C SER A 196 -10.54 15.25 19.90
N LEU A 197 -11.79 15.70 20.05
CA LEU A 197 -12.73 16.20 19.02
C LEU A 197 -12.42 17.63 18.48
N PHE A 198 -11.17 18.09 18.48
CA PHE A 198 -10.84 19.43 17.96
C PHE A 198 -9.75 19.41 16.90
N VAL A 199 -10.11 19.83 15.67
CA VAL A 199 -9.13 20.14 14.62
C VAL A 199 -9.46 21.47 13.93
N PRO A 200 -8.55 22.47 13.94
CA PRO A 200 -8.68 23.69 13.15
C PRO A 200 -8.49 23.43 11.65
N LYS A 201 -9.18 24.23 10.82
CA LYS A 201 -9.42 24.03 9.38
C LYS A 201 -8.20 23.94 8.44
N ASN A 202 -6.95 24.02 8.90
CA ASN A 202 -5.81 24.34 8.02
C ASN A 202 -4.53 23.49 8.21
N ARG A 203 -4.65 22.16 8.27
CA ARG A 203 -3.51 21.24 8.03
C ARG A 203 -3.95 19.96 7.32
N ILE A 204 -3.28 19.69 6.19
CA ILE A 204 -3.20 18.39 5.51
C ILE A 204 -2.22 17.55 6.37
N ALA A 205 -2.74 16.77 7.31
CA ALA A 205 -1.93 15.84 8.11
C ALA A 205 -2.82 14.77 8.73
N SER A 206 -2.54 13.51 8.34
CA SER A 206 -2.78 12.22 9.02
C SER A 206 -4.22 11.89 9.48
N PRO A 207 -4.58 10.60 9.63
CA PRO A 207 -5.97 10.22 9.86
C PRO A 207 -6.43 10.69 11.26
N LYS A 208 -7.50 11.50 11.28
CA LYS A 208 -8.03 12.20 12.48
C LYS A 208 -8.98 11.34 13.33
N VAL A 209 -9.07 10.06 13.00
CA VAL A 209 -9.83 9.01 13.67
C VAL A 209 -8.91 7.78 13.67
N GLY A 210 -9.08 6.79 14.55
CA GLY A 210 -8.24 5.57 14.62
C GLY A 210 -8.21 4.66 13.38
N VAL A 211 -8.48 5.21 12.19
CA VAL A 211 -8.29 4.61 10.88
C VAL A 211 -6.82 4.61 10.48
N GLU A 212 -6.42 3.59 9.73
CA GLU A 212 -5.03 3.28 9.38
C GLU A 212 -4.68 3.66 7.93
N THR A 213 -5.66 3.95 7.09
CA THR A 213 -5.43 4.32 5.67
C THR A 213 -6.24 5.55 5.25
N ALA A 214 -5.74 6.30 4.26
CA ALA A 214 -6.46 7.45 3.69
C ALA A 214 -7.83 7.04 3.10
N MET A 215 -7.93 5.83 2.55
CA MET A 215 -9.19 5.29 2.05
C MET A 215 -10.21 5.04 3.17
N GLN A 216 -9.74 4.51 4.32
CA GLN A 216 -10.59 4.37 5.50
C GLN A 216 -11.07 5.74 6.01
N ASP A 217 -10.20 6.76 6.05
CA ASP A 217 -10.60 8.13 6.44
C ASP A 217 -11.66 8.71 5.48
N LEU A 218 -11.46 8.57 4.17
CA LEU A 218 -12.43 9.01 3.16
C LEU A 218 -13.79 8.35 3.33
N VAL A 219 -13.82 7.03 3.52
CA VAL A 219 -15.07 6.27 3.75
C VAL A 219 -15.69 6.69 5.08
N TYR A 220 -14.91 6.75 6.16
CA TYR A 220 -15.38 7.08 7.50
C TYR A 220 -16.00 8.48 7.57
N GLN A 221 -15.42 9.47 6.88
CA GLN A 221 -15.96 10.83 6.78
C GLN A 221 -17.33 10.90 6.10
N GLN A 222 -17.73 9.88 5.32
CA GLN A 222 -19.06 9.83 4.73
C GLN A 222 -20.12 9.27 5.68
N ILE A 223 -19.71 8.65 6.79
CA ILE A 223 -20.60 7.94 7.71
C ILE A 223 -21.29 8.94 8.64
N ASP A 224 -22.54 9.25 8.34
CA ASP A 224 -23.43 10.11 9.15
C ASP A 224 -24.39 9.31 10.06
N GLY A 225 -24.27 7.97 10.08
CA GLY A 225 -25.15 7.06 10.82
C GLY A 225 -26.48 6.75 10.12
N ARG A 226 -26.74 7.31 8.93
CA ARG A 226 -27.95 7.08 8.13
C ARG A 226 -27.65 6.67 6.69
N ILE A 227 -26.42 6.88 6.24
CA ILE A 227 -25.98 6.55 4.89
C ILE A 227 -25.86 5.04 4.72
N THR A 228 -26.40 4.56 3.60
CA THR A 228 -26.25 3.16 3.17
C THR A 228 -24.94 2.96 2.43
N LEU A 229 -24.45 1.72 2.44
CA LEU A 229 -23.26 1.32 1.68
C LEU A 229 -23.39 1.68 0.20
N GLU A 230 -24.55 1.45 -0.42
CA GLU A 230 -24.78 1.78 -1.83
C GLU A 230 -24.52 3.27 -2.11
N ARG A 231 -24.98 4.14 -1.20
CA ARG A 231 -24.84 5.58 -1.35
C ARG A 231 -23.40 6.05 -1.14
N ILE A 232 -22.66 5.44 -0.21
CA ILE A 232 -21.21 5.70 -0.05
C ILE A 232 -20.47 5.25 -1.32
N THR A 233 -20.77 4.05 -1.81
CA THR A 233 -20.14 3.44 -2.98
C THR A 233 -20.33 4.31 -4.21
N ALA A 234 -21.55 4.78 -4.46
CA ALA A 234 -21.87 5.70 -5.55
C ALA A 234 -21.18 7.07 -5.38
N LYS A 235 -21.13 7.61 -4.16
CA LYS A 235 -20.54 8.93 -3.88
C LYS A 235 -19.02 8.94 -4.06
N LEU A 236 -18.34 7.87 -3.66
CA LEU A 236 -16.89 7.74 -3.77
C LEU A 236 -16.43 7.06 -5.07
N ASN A 237 -17.37 6.66 -5.93
CA ASN A 237 -17.10 5.92 -7.17
C ASN A 237 -16.20 4.69 -6.95
N LEU A 238 -16.48 3.95 -5.87
CA LEU A 238 -15.75 2.73 -5.51
C LEU A 238 -16.47 1.51 -6.08
N ASP A 239 -15.73 0.45 -6.40
CA ASP A 239 -16.34 -0.83 -6.74
C ASP A 239 -16.79 -1.58 -5.47
N GLN A 240 -17.69 -2.56 -5.64
CA GLN A 240 -18.23 -3.33 -4.52
C GLN A 240 -17.13 -4.09 -3.76
N LYS A 241 -16.09 -4.54 -4.47
CA LYS A 241 -14.94 -5.21 -3.86
C LYS A 241 -14.22 -4.28 -2.90
N ARG A 242 -13.83 -3.08 -3.32
CA ARG A 242 -13.04 -2.14 -2.50
C ARG A 242 -13.82 -1.60 -1.32
N ILE A 243 -15.10 -1.23 -1.50
CA ILE A 243 -15.92 -0.79 -0.36
C ILE A 243 -16.09 -1.92 0.67
N SER A 244 -16.27 -3.17 0.22
CA SER A 244 -16.42 -4.30 1.14
C SER A 244 -15.18 -4.50 2.02
N ILE A 245 -13.99 -4.34 1.45
CA ILE A 245 -12.70 -4.44 2.14
C ILE A 245 -12.58 -3.34 3.19
N VAL A 246 -12.77 -2.08 2.79
CA VAL A 246 -12.60 -0.93 3.70
C VAL A 246 -13.58 -0.99 4.87
N VAL A 247 -14.85 -1.34 4.60
CA VAL A 247 -15.88 -1.48 5.63
C VAL A 247 -15.59 -2.63 6.58
N THR A 248 -15.12 -3.76 6.05
CA THR A 248 -14.68 -4.91 6.85
C THR A 248 -13.59 -4.51 7.84
N GLN A 249 -12.60 -3.72 7.39
CA GLN A 249 -11.53 -3.23 8.25
C GLN A 249 -12.06 -2.28 9.33
N LEU A 250 -12.85 -1.27 8.95
CA LEU A 250 -13.46 -0.32 9.89
C LEU A 250 -14.29 -1.05 10.96
N TYR A 251 -15.04 -2.08 10.57
CA TYR A 251 -15.82 -2.90 11.51
C TYR A 251 -14.92 -3.66 12.48
N ARG A 252 -13.86 -4.31 11.99
CA ARG A 252 -12.90 -5.07 12.82
C ARG A 252 -12.07 -4.19 13.74
N GLN A 253 -11.78 -2.96 13.32
CA GLN A 253 -11.16 -1.94 14.17
C GLN A 253 -12.15 -1.44 15.25
N GLY A 254 -13.44 -1.76 15.16
CA GLY A 254 -14.48 -1.31 16.10
C GLY A 254 -14.90 0.15 15.89
N LEU A 255 -14.59 0.72 14.73
CA LEU A 255 -14.92 2.11 14.39
C LEU A 255 -16.36 2.23 13.89
N ILE A 256 -16.94 1.15 13.40
CA ILE A 256 -18.30 1.12 12.87
C ILE A 256 -19.03 -0.15 13.29
N SER A 257 -20.36 -0.09 13.29
CA SER A 257 -21.23 -1.27 13.30
C SER A 257 -22.11 -1.29 12.05
N LEU A 258 -22.51 -2.48 11.63
CA LEU A 258 -23.36 -2.71 10.46
C LEU A 258 -24.79 -2.91 10.92
N VAL A 259 -25.74 -2.19 10.32
CA VAL A 259 -27.16 -2.31 10.65
C VAL A 259 -27.99 -2.56 9.39
N ASP A 260 -28.95 -3.48 9.48
CA ASP A 260 -29.87 -3.77 8.38
C ASP A 260 -30.95 -2.66 8.22
N ALA A 261 -31.75 -2.74 7.16
CA ALA A 261 -32.86 -1.80 6.93
C ALA A 261 -33.93 -1.78 8.06
N LYS A 262 -33.94 -2.79 8.94
CA LYS A 262 -34.86 -2.93 10.07
C LYS A 262 -34.26 -2.39 11.38
N GLY A 263 -33.02 -1.91 11.37
CA GLY A 263 -32.35 -1.39 12.57
C GLY A 263 -31.63 -2.45 13.41
N ASN A 264 -31.52 -3.70 12.93
CA ASN A 264 -30.83 -4.76 13.67
C ASN A 264 -29.32 -4.76 13.36
N ASN A 265 -28.51 -5.00 14.39
CA ASN A 265 -27.06 -5.17 14.23
C ASN A 265 -26.75 -6.46 13.45
N VAL A 266 -25.94 -6.33 12.41
CA VAL A 266 -25.52 -7.43 11.54
C VAL A 266 -24.05 -7.75 11.84
N PRO A 267 -23.74 -8.90 12.46
CA PRO A 267 -22.36 -9.36 12.60
C PRO A 267 -21.71 -9.53 11.23
N LEU A 268 -20.43 -9.18 11.10
CA LEU A 268 -19.67 -9.34 9.86
C LEU A 268 -19.67 -10.80 9.35
N GLU A 269 -19.65 -11.76 10.27
CA GLU A 269 -19.76 -13.20 9.99
C GLU A 269 -21.13 -13.61 9.45
N LYS A 270 -22.19 -12.86 9.76
CA LYS A 270 -23.54 -13.08 9.22
C LYS A 270 -23.81 -12.29 7.94
N ALA A 271 -23.00 -11.26 7.68
CA ALA A 271 -22.88 -10.65 6.37
C ALA A 271 -22.07 -11.53 5.38
N SER A 272 -21.85 -12.80 5.76
CA SER A 272 -20.98 -13.78 5.12
C SER A 272 -21.26 -13.96 3.63
N ILE A 273 -20.16 -13.82 2.88
CA ILE A 273 -19.66 -14.79 1.92
C ILE A 273 -20.72 -15.22 0.91
N GLY A 274 -20.78 -14.49 -0.21
CA GLY A 274 -21.45 -15.03 -1.38
C GLY A 274 -20.80 -16.35 -1.71
N ASP A 275 -21.60 -17.42 -1.68
CA ASP A 275 -21.22 -18.75 -2.15
C ASP A 275 -20.33 -18.62 -3.39
N SER A 276 -19.10 -19.10 -3.28
CA SER A 276 -18.29 -19.40 -4.45
C SER A 276 -18.98 -20.55 -5.17
N LYS A 277 -19.81 -20.23 -6.16
CA LYS A 277 -20.02 -21.07 -7.33
C LYS A 277 -19.25 -20.47 -8.49
#